data_AF-A0A6G1H389-F1
#
_entry.id   AF-A0A6G1H389-F1
#
_cell.length_a   1.000
_cell.length_b   1.000
_cell.length_c   1.000
_cell.angle_alpha   90.00
_cell.angle_beta   90.00
_cell.angle_gamma   90.00
#
_symmetry.space_group_name_H-M   'P 1'
#
loop_
_entity.id
_entity.type
_entity.pdbx_description
1 polymer ?
#
loop_
_entity_poly.entity_id
_entity_poly.type
_entity_poly.pdbx_seq_one_letter_code
_entity_poly.pdbx_strand_id
1 'polypeptide(L)'
;MSRISIPLDAITSRFNLSGRFDGVRNQSIASRFANLRPISEFLDVKRLGKPQNFGEVQSRINYNLGYFSSNYAAVFVMLSIYSLLTNLWLLFAIILIIGGMFGIGKLQGQDLDVGFARATTSQLYTCLLVISVPILIFASPISTVLWLIGASGVTILGHASFMDKPIESAFSEEAV
;
A
#
# COMPACT_ATOMS: atom_id res chain seq x y z
N MET A 1 43.72 8.48 10.50
CA MET A 1 42.61 8.00 9.64
C MET A 1 41.31 8.49 10.24
N SER A 2 40.70 9.53 9.67
CA SER A 2 39.44 10.11 10.17
C SER A 2 38.28 9.17 9.87
N ARG A 3 37.57 8.74 10.90
CA ARG A 3 36.40 7.84 10.78
C ARG A 3 35.21 8.72 10.46
N ILE A 4 34.76 8.72 9.20
CA ILE A 4 33.54 9.41 8.77
C ILE A 4 32.36 8.75 9.51
N SER A 5 31.90 9.38 10.59
CA SER A 5 30.69 8.98 11.31
C SER A 5 29.48 9.56 10.59
N ILE A 6 28.92 8.78 9.66
CA ILE A 6 27.66 9.15 8.99
C ILE A 6 26.55 9.12 10.04
N PRO A 7 25.92 10.25 10.39
CA PRO A 7 24.85 10.28 11.39
C PRO A 7 23.56 9.77 10.75
N LEU A 8 23.43 8.44 10.65
CA LEU A 8 22.19 7.77 10.20
C LEU A 8 20.97 8.17 11.05
N ASP A 9 21.20 8.50 12.32
CA ASP A 9 20.14 8.93 13.25
C ASP A 9 19.58 10.32 12.88
N ALA A 10 20.38 11.20 12.28
CA ALA A 10 19.93 12.52 11.83
C ALA A 10 19.08 12.43 10.56
N ILE A 11 19.33 11.46 9.69
CA ILE A 11 18.51 11.21 8.50
C ILE A 11 17.18 10.56 8.92
N THR A 12 17.23 9.59 9.82
CA THR A 12 16.05 8.85 10.29
C THR A 12 15.13 9.69 11.19
N SER A 13 15.68 10.61 11.98
CA SER A 13 14.87 11.54 12.80
C SER A 13 14.20 12.64 11.97
N ARG A 14 14.87 13.15 10.92
CA ARG A 14 14.27 14.09 9.95
C ARG A 14 13.14 13.43 9.15
N PHE A 15 13.29 12.14 8.88
CA PHE A 15 12.30 11.27 8.28
C PHE A 15 11.60 10.43 9.36
N ASN A 16 10.91 11.07 10.32
CA ASN A 16 10.13 10.45 11.40
C ASN A 16 9.04 9.48 10.89
N LEU A 17 9.47 8.39 10.27
CA LEU A 17 8.68 7.33 9.64
C LEU A 17 8.11 6.43 10.71
N SER A 18 8.87 6.16 11.78
CA SER A 18 8.46 5.34 12.93
C SER A 18 7.18 5.88 13.58
N GLY A 19 7.13 7.17 13.95
CA GLY A 19 5.92 7.77 14.52
C GLY A 19 4.73 7.80 13.56
N ARG A 20 4.98 7.89 12.24
CA ARG A 20 3.94 7.79 11.20
C ARG A 20 3.40 6.36 11.07
N PHE A 21 4.25 5.34 11.20
CA PHE A 21 3.82 3.94 11.17
C PHE A 21 3.03 3.55 12.43
N ASP A 22 3.36 4.10 13.60
CA ASP A 22 2.61 3.85 14.84
C ASP A 22 1.19 4.42 14.78
N GLY A 23 1.01 5.61 14.20
CA GLY A 23 -0.33 6.19 13.96
C GLY A 23 -1.17 5.38 12.97
N VAL A 24 -0.53 4.75 11.97
CA VAL A 24 -1.19 3.90 10.97
C VAL A 24 -1.78 2.63 11.60
N ARG A 25 -1.13 2.07 12.62
CA ARG A 25 -1.52 0.80 13.24
C ARG A 25 -2.70 0.93 14.22
N ASN A 26 -2.94 2.13 14.76
CA ASN A 26 -3.92 2.35 15.84
C ASN A 26 -5.26 2.97 15.39
N GLN A 27 -5.43 3.27 14.09
CA GLN A 27 -6.68 3.82 13.54
C GLN A 27 -7.53 2.72 12.88
N SER A 28 -8.77 2.56 13.35
CA SER A 28 -9.72 1.62 12.75
C SER A 28 -10.02 1.98 11.30
N ILE A 29 -10.32 0.99 10.45
CA ILE A 29 -10.68 1.21 9.05
C ILE A 29 -11.86 2.19 8.96
N ALA A 30 -12.85 2.08 9.85
CA ALA A 30 -13.97 3.01 9.96
C ALA A 30 -13.53 4.46 10.22
N SER A 31 -12.56 4.69 11.11
CA SER A 31 -12.00 6.04 11.35
C SER A 31 -11.25 6.60 10.14
N ARG A 32 -10.63 5.74 9.30
CA ARG A 32 -9.99 6.18 8.05
C ARG A 32 -11.02 6.61 7.01
N PHE A 33 -12.10 5.85 6.87
CA PHE A 33 -13.23 6.22 6.00
C PHE A 33 -13.94 7.50 6.48
N ALA A 34 -14.07 7.70 7.79
CA ALA A 34 -14.62 8.92 8.36
C ALA A 34 -13.76 10.18 8.09
N ASN A 35 -12.46 9.99 7.84
CA ASN A 35 -11.52 11.06 7.50
C ASN A 35 -11.34 11.25 5.98
N LEU A 36 -12.14 10.60 5.13
CA LEU A 36 -12.11 10.85 3.69
C LEU A 36 -12.53 12.29 3.42
N ARG A 37 -11.65 13.04 2.75
CA ARG A 37 -11.97 14.38 2.28
C ARG A 37 -12.89 14.31 1.06
N PRO A 38 -13.80 15.28 0.88
CA PRO A 38 -14.67 15.34 -0.29
C PRO A 38 -13.87 15.19 -1.59
N ILE A 39 -14.36 14.38 -2.53
CA ILE A 39 -13.68 14.15 -3.81
C ILE A 39 -13.55 15.46 -4.60
N SER A 40 -14.49 16.39 -4.46
CA SER A 40 -14.43 17.73 -5.04
C SER A 40 -13.26 18.56 -4.54
N GLU A 41 -12.81 18.32 -3.30
CA GLU A 41 -11.64 18.98 -2.72
C GLU A 41 -10.34 18.27 -3.13
N PHE A 42 -10.39 16.93 -3.23
CA PHE A 42 -9.27 16.13 -3.72
C PHE A 42 -8.97 16.46 -5.18
N LEU A 43 -9.97 16.53 -6.05
CA LEU A 43 -9.84 16.82 -7.47
C LEU A 43 -10.14 18.30 -7.80
N ASP A 44 -9.70 19.23 -6.96
CA ASP A 44 -9.88 20.65 -7.25
C ASP A 44 -8.84 21.11 -8.29
N VAL A 45 -9.23 21.01 -9.57
CA VAL A 45 -8.42 21.39 -10.72
C VAL A 45 -7.99 22.87 -10.67
N LYS A 46 -8.72 23.73 -9.94
CA LYS A 46 -8.37 25.15 -9.81
C LYS A 46 -7.14 25.38 -8.92
N ARG A 47 -6.84 24.42 -8.04
CA ARG A 47 -5.67 24.45 -7.13
C ARG A 47 -4.47 23.69 -7.70
N LEU A 48 -4.57 23.19 -8.93
CA LEU A 48 -3.44 22.57 -9.61
C LEU A 48 -2.51 23.66 -10.13
N GLY A 49 -1.35 23.77 -9.50
CA GLY A 49 -0.30 24.72 -9.85
C GLY A 49 0.99 24.00 -10.20
N LYS A 50 1.77 24.57 -11.14
CA LYS A 50 3.12 24.09 -11.39
C LYS A 50 4.04 24.58 -10.27
N PRO A 51 4.73 23.69 -9.54
CA PRO A 51 5.65 24.11 -8.48
C PRO A 51 6.83 24.88 -9.09
N GLN A 52 7.23 25.97 -8.45
CA GLN A 52 8.29 26.86 -8.92
C GLN A 52 9.68 26.30 -8.65
N ASN A 53 9.85 25.54 -7.56
CA ASN A 53 11.13 24.96 -7.16
C ASN A 53 10.98 23.66 -6.36
N PHE A 54 12.08 22.93 -6.17
CA PHE A 54 12.10 21.65 -5.43
C PHE A 54 11.73 21.79 -3.96
N GLY A 55 12.02 22.92 -3.32
CA GLY A 55 11.63 23.18 -1.93
C GLY A 55 10.10 23.25 -1.78
N GLU A 56 9.44 23.90 -2.73
CA GLU A 56 7.99 23.99 -2.79
C GLU A 56 7.35 22.61 -3.04
N VAL A 57 7.91 21.80 -3.94
CA VAL A 57 7.46 20.41 -4.16
C VAL A 57 7.48 19.62 -2.86
N GLN A 58 8.59 19.67 -2.12
CA GLN A 58 8.72 18.93 -0.87
C GLN A 58 7.72 19.42 0.19
N SER A 59 7.51 20.73 0.27
CA SER A 59 6.56 21.35 1.19
C SER A 59 5.10 20.95 0.88
N ARG A 60 4.73 20.96 -0.42
CA ARG A 60 3.41 20.52 -0.91
C ARG A 60 3.18 19.03 -0.63
N ILE A 61 4.16 18.18 -0.94
CA ILE A 61 4.08 16.73 -0.69
C ILE A 61 3.87 16.46 0.81
N ASN A 62 4.66 17.09 1.68
CA ASN A 62 4.56 16.87 3.12
C ASN A 62 3.20 17.27 3.69
N TYR A 63 2.64 18.39 3.23
CA TYR A 63 1.31 18.85 3.63
C TYR A 63 0.21 17.94 3.06
N ASN A 64 0.21 17.73 1.75
CA ASN A 64 -0.87 17.03 1.04
C ASN A 64 -0.93 15.55 1.40
N LEU A 65 0.21 14.87 1.60
CA LEU A 65 0.23 13.46 2.04
C LEU A 65 -0.44 13.26 3.40
N GLY A 66 -0.29 14.22 4.33
CA GLY A 66 -1.00 14.20 5.60
C GLY A 66 -2.48 14.54 5.42
N TYR A 67 -2.76 15.63 4.71
CA TYR A 67 -4.10 16.20 4.55
C TYR A 67 -5.07 15.26 3.81
N PHE A 68 -4.62 14.61 2.73
CA PHE A 68 -5.40 13.69 1.90
C PHE A 68 -5.04 12.20 2.14
N SER A 69 -4.48 11.86 3.30
CA SER A 69 -4.00 10.51 3.61
C SER A 69 -5.03 9.40 3.36
N SER A 70 -6.28 9.58 3.78
CA SER A 70 -7.36 8.62 3.52
C SER A 70 -7.72 8.50 2.03
N ASN A 71 -7.74 9.62 1.28
CA ASN A 71 -8.00 9.61 -0.16
C ASN A 71 -6.89 8.86 -0.91
N TYR A 72 -5.62 9.07 -0.55
CA TYR A 72 -4.50 8.33 -1.12
C TYR A 72 -4.52 6.85 -0.77
N ALA A 73 -4.95 6.49 0.45
CA ALA A 73 -5.17 5.09 0.82
C ALA A 73 -6.26 4.44 -0.05
N ALA A 74 -7.35 5.16 -0.31
CA ALA A 74 -8.41 4.68 -1.21
C ALA A 74 -7.89 4.48 -2.64
N VAL A 75 -7.12 5.43 -3.19
CA VAL A 75 -6.47 5.29 -4.51
C VAL A 75 -5.55 4.08 -4.55
N PHE A 76 -4.73 3.87 -3.51
CA PHE A 76 -3.85 2.70 -3.41
C PHE A 76 -4.63 1.38 -3.42
N VAL A 77 -5.75 1.30 -2.68
CA VAL A 77 -6.63 0.13 -2.67
C VAL A 77 -7.26 -0.09 -4.06
N MET A 78 -7.75 0.97 -4.70
CA MET A 78 -8.31 0.87 -6.05
C MET A 78 -7.26 0.37 -7.07
N LEU A 79 -6.04 0.90 -7.04
CA LEU A 79 -4.94 0.43 -7.88
C LEU A 79 -4.54 -1.01 -7.56
N SER A 80 -4.59 -1.41 -6.29
CA SER A 80 -4.32 -2.78 -5.86
C SER A 80 -5.35 -3.75 -6.45
N ILE A 81 -6.64 -3.41 -6.36
CA ILE A 81 -7.72 -4.20 -6.96
C ILE A 81 -7.55 -4.26 -8.48
N TYR A 82 -7.30 -3.12 -9.13
CA TYR A 82 -7.04 -3.07 -10.58
C TYR A 82 -5.86 -3.97 -10.99
N SER A 83 -4.77 -3.94 -10.20
CA SER A 83 -3.58 -4.75 -10.43
C SER A 83 -3.88 -6.26 -10.35
N LEU A 84 -4.70 -6.67 -9.39
CA LEU A 84 -5.16 -8.06 -9.26
C LEU A 84 -6.12 -8.47 -10.38
N LEU A 85 -7.06 -7.60 -10.78
CA LEU A 85 -8.00 -7.88 -11.86
C LEU A 85 -7.31 -7.98 -13.22
N THR A 86 -6.26 -7.19 -13.43
CA THR A 86 -5.45 -7.26 -14.66
C THR A 86 -4.59 -8.52 -14.69
N ASN A 87 -4.23 -9.07 -13.53
CA ASN A 87 -3.47 -10.31 -13.41
C ASN A 87 -4.31 -11.43 -12.78
N LEU A 88 -5.22 -11.98 -13.58
CA LEU A 88 -6.14 -13.05 -13.15
C LEU A 88 -5.41 -14.30 -12.65
N TRP A 89 -4.21 -14.59 -13.15
CA TRP A 89 -3.39 -15.71 -12.68
C TRP A 89 -2.89 -15.50 -11.26
N LEU A 90 -2.44 -14.28 -10.94
CA LEU A 90 -2.05 -13.94 -9.58
C LEU A 90 -3.25 -14.00 -8.63
N LEU A 91 -4.40 -13.46 -9.06
CA LEU A 91 -5.64 -13.53 -8.30
C LEU A 91 -6.05 -14.99 -8.02
N PHE A 92 -6.01 -15.84 -9.05
CA PHE A 92 -6.28 -17.26 -8.91
C PHE A 92 -5.31 -17.94 -7.94
N ALA A 93 -4.01 -17.67 -8.05
CA ALA A 93 -3.01 -18.22 -7.13
C ALA A 93 -3.30 -17.83 -5.67
N ILE A 94 -3.64 -16.57 -5.42
CA ILE A 94 -4.00 -16.06 -4.08
C ILE A 94 -5.24 -16.80 -3.55
N ILE A 95 -6.30 -16.91 -4.35
CA ILE A 95 -7.52 -17.62 -3.95
C ILE A 95 -7.23 -19.09 -3.67
N LEU A 96 -6.44 -19.75 -4.52
CA LEU A 96 -6.07 -21.15 -4.37
C LEU A 96 -5.26 -21.39 -3.08
N ILE A 97 -4.29 -20.52 -2.78
CA ILE A 97 -3.50 -20.62 -1.55
C ILE A 97 -4.36 -20.35 -0.32
N ILE A 98 -5.11 -19.24 -0.28
CA ILE A 98 -5.93 -18.88 0.88
C ILE A 98 -7.03 -19.91 1.10
N GLY A 99 -7.76 -20.28 0.04
CA GLY A 99 -8.81 -21.30 0.08
C GLY A 99 -8.26 -22.67 0.44
N GLY A 100 -7.11 -23.05 -0.10
CA GLY A 100 -6.41 -24.29 0.21
C GLY A 100 -5.97 -24.35 1.68
N MET A 101 -5.31 -23.30 2.17
CA MET A 101 -4.91 -23.20 3.59
C MET A 101 -6.10 -23.19 4.54
N PHE A 102 -7.17 -22.46 4.20
CA PHE A 102 -8.40 -22.45 4.99
C PHE A 102 -9.08 -23.83 5.00
N GLY A 103 -9.16 -24.49 3.84
CA GLY A 103 -9.69 -25.83 3.69
C GLY A 103 -8.90 -26.85 4.53
N ILE A 104 -7.57 -26.86 4.41
CA ILE A 104 -6.71 -27.76 5.20
C ILE A 104 -6.81 -27.43 6.70
N GLY A 105 -6.86 -26.15 7.06
CA GLY A 105 -7.04 -25.72 8.45
C GLY A 105 -8.34 -26.20 9.09
N LYS A 106 -9.41 -26.35 8.29
CA LYS A 106 -10.69 -26.90 8.75
C LYS A 106 -10.62 -28.39 9.14
N LEU A 107 -9.64 -29.15 8.66
CA LEU A 107 -9.46 -30.55 9.04
C LEU A 107 -8.91 -30.72 10.46
N GLN A 108 -8.39 -29.66 11.09
CA GLN A 108 -7.86 -29.70 12.46
C GLN A 108 -6.79 -30.80 12.67
N GLY A 109 -6.01 -31.11 11.63
CA GLY A 109 -4.98 -32.14 11.68
C GLY A 109 -5.47 -33.57 11.41
N GLN A 110 -6.76 -33.77 11.12
CA GLN A 110 -7.27 -35.04 10.63
C GLN A 110 -6.89 -35.26 9.16
N ASP A 111 -6.80 -36.52 8.75
CA ASP A 111 -6.64 -36.85 7.33
C ASP A 111 -7.93 -36.54 6.57
N LEU A 112 -7.79 -36.08 5.33
CA LEU A 112 -8.93 -35.92 4.44
C LEU A 112 -9.36 -37.30 3.97
N ASP A 113 -10.46 -37.79 4.51
CA ASP A 113 -11.09 -39.04 4.07
C ASP A 113 -12.34 -38.72 3.25
N VAL A 114 -12.23 -38.89 1.92
CA VAL A 114 -13.34 -38.64 0.98
C VAL A 114 -14.05 -39.95 0.61
N GLY A 115 -13.83 -41.02 1.40
CA GLY A 115 -14.43 -42.35 1.20
C GLY A 115 -13.81 -43.18 0.07
N PHE A 116 -13.35 -42.54 -1.02
CA PHE A 116 -12.61 -43.20 -2.11
C PHE A 116 -11.10 -42.93 -2.08
N ALA A 117 -10.66 -41.93 -1.30
CA ALA A 117 -9.26 -41.57 -1.17
C ALA A 117 -9.01 -40.94 0.20
N ARG A 118 -7.88 -41.30 0.82
CA ARG A 118 -7.39 -40.72 2.06
C ARG A 118 -6.12 -39.93 1.75
N ALA A 119 -6.12 -38.64 2.04
CA ALA A 119 -4.96 -37.78 1.88
C ALA A 119 -4.54 -37.20 3.23
N THR A 120 -3.26 -37.34 3.57
CA THR A 120 -2.74 -36.76 4.81
C THR A 120 -2.64 -35.24 4.71
N THR A 121 -2.68 -34.55 5.85
CA THR A 121 -2.51 -33.10 5.91
C THR A 121 -1.20 -32.65 5.22
N SER A 122 -0.11 -33.42 5.37
CA SER A 122 1.17 -33.15 4.71
C SER A 122 1.12 -33.30 3.20
N GLN A 123 0.37 -34.27 2.67
CA GLN A 123 0.16 -34.43 1.23
C GLN A 123 -0.65 -33.27 0.65
N LEU A 124 -1.66 -32.77 1.38
CA LEU A 124 -2.46 -31.62 0.95
C LEU A 124 -1.62 -30.34 0.88
N TYR A 125 -0.80 -30.06 1.89
CA TYR A 125 0.13 -28.92 1.85
C TYR A 125 1.16 -29.06 0.73
N THR A 126 1.69 -30.26 0.53
CA THR A 126 2.64 -30.54 -0.57
C THR A 126 1.97 -30.30 -1.93
N CYS A 127 0.76 -30.81 -2.13
CA CYS A 127 -0.02 -30.62 -3.36
C CYS A 127 -0.30 -29.13 -3.60
N LEU A 128 -0.73 -28.41 -2.56
CA LEU A 128 -0.96 -26.97 -2.61
C LEU A 128 0.30 -26.21 -3.04
N LEU A 129 1.47 -26.57 -2.49
CA LEU A 129 2.75 -25.97 -2.86
C LEU A 129 3.12 -26.29 -4.31
N VAL A 130 3.06 -27.56 -4.71
CA VAL A 130 3.43 -28.01 -6.06
C VAL A 130 2.56 -27.37 -7.14
N ILE A 131 1.29 -27.08 -6.85
CA ILE A 131 0.40 -26.39 -7.79
C ILE A 131 0.58 -24.88 -7.73
N SER A 132 0.64 -24.29 -6.53
CA SER A 132 0.68 -22.83 -6.37
C SER A 132 2.00 -22.20 -6.80
N VAL A 133 3.14 -22.87 -6.59
CA VAL A 133 4.46 -22.33 -6.92
C VAL A 133 4.63 -22.09 -8.42
N PRO A 134 4.36 -23.06 -9.32
CA PRO A 134 4.41 -22.81 -10.77
C PRO A 134 3.47 -21.70 -11.22
N ILE A 135 2.25 -21.64 -10.66
CA ILE A 135 1.30 -20.57 -10.98
C ILE A 135 1.85 -19.21 -10.54
N LEU A 136 2.43 -19.12 -9.35
CA LEU A 136 3.05 -17.87 -8.86
C LEU A 136 4.24 -17.43 -9.72
N ILE A 137 5.08 -18.36 -10.17
CA ILE A 137 6.18 -18.04 -11.08
C ILE A 137 5.63 -17.46 -12.39
N PHE A 138 4.59 -18.07 -12.95
CA PHE A 138 3.94 -17.59 -14.17
C PHE A 138 3.21 -16.26 -13.98
N ALA A 139 2.56 -16.09 -12.83
CA ALA A 139 1.82 -14.88 -12.49
C ALA A 139 2.73 -13.67 -12.21
N SER A 140 4.03 -13.86 -12.01
CA SER A 140 5.02 -12.79 -11.80
C SER A 140 4.56 -11.74 -10.75
N PRO A 141 4.40 -12.14 -9.47
CA PRO A 141 3.94 -11.26 -8.41
C PRO A 141 4.86 -10.04 -8.22
N ILE A 142 6.17 -10.20 -8.43
CA ILE A 142 7.15 -9.12 -8.30
C ILE A 142 6.85 -8.01 -9.31
N SER A 143 6.58 -8.36 -10.57
CA SER A 143 6.24 -7.37 -11.61
C SER A 143 4.96 -6.63 -11.24
N THR A 144 3.96 -7.35 -10.75
CA THR A 144 2.66 -6.78 -10.32
C THR A 144 2.83 -5.79 -9.16
N VAL A 145 3.65 -6.14 -8.17
CA VAL A 145 3.97 -5.27 -7.02
C VAL A 145 4.78 -4.06 -7.45
N LEU A 146 5.80 -4.22 -8.30
CA LEU A 146 6.58 -3.10 -8.82
C LEU A 146 5.71 -2.13 -9.62
N TRP A 147 4.78 -2.66 -10.42
CA TRP A 147 3.80 -1.84 -11.12
C TRP A 147 2.92 -1.07 -10.15
N LEU A 148 2.39 -1.73 -9.11
CA LEU A 148 1.55 -1.10 -8.09
C LEU A 148 2.30 0.02 -7.34
N ILE A 149 3.56 -0.22 -6.95
CA ILE A 149 4.41 0.79 -6.30
C ILE A 149 4.67 1.96 -7.24
N GLY A 150 5.01 1.71 -8.50
CA GLY A 150 5.24 2.77 -9.49
C GLY A 150 3.99 3.58 -9.78
N ALA A 151 2.87 2.92 -10.06
CA ALA A 151 1.60 3.57 -10.36
C ALA A 151 1.07 4.38 -9.19
N SER A 152 1.11 3.83 -7.97
CA SER A 152 0.72 4.56 -6.77
C SER A 152 1.67 5.72 -6.47
N GLY A 153 2.99 5.53 -6.61
CA GLY A 153 3.99 6.58 -6.46
C GLY A 153 3.75 7.75 -7.40
N VAL A 154 3.59 7.48 -8.70
CA VAL A 154 3.34 8.52 -9.72
C VAL A 154 2.01 9.22 -9.47
N THR A 155 0.94 8.47 -9.18
CA THR A 155 -0.40 9.05 -8.99
C THR A 155 -0.48 9.88 -7.71
N ILE A 156 0.00 9.33 -6.59
CA ILE A 156 -0.09 9.97 -5.26
C ILE A 156 0.90 11.13 -5.17
N LEU A 157 2.18 10.92 -5.49
CA LEU A 157 3.18 11.98 -5.40
C LEU A 157 3.00 13.04 -6.49
N GLY A 158 2.56 12.63 -7.68
CA GLY A 158 2.13 13.55 -8.73
C GLY A 158 1.04 14.46 -8.20
N HIS A 159 -0.09 13.91 -7.76
CA HIS A 159 -1.16 14.69 -7.17
C HIS A 159 -0.69 15.59 -6.01
N ALA A 160 0.08 15.04 -5.07
CA ALA A 160 0.56 15.78 -3.90
C ALA A 160 1.54 16.91 -4.23
N SER A 161 2.29 16.82 -5.33
CA SER A 161 3.26 17.84 -5.76
C SER A 161 2.61 18.98 -6.55
N PHE A 162 1.58 18.69 -7.34
CA PHE A 162 0.87 19.70 -8.14
C PHE A 162 -0.26 20.42 -7.37
N MET A 163 -0.75 19.82 -6.28
CA MET A 163 -1.82 20.42 -5.49
C MET A 163 -1.29 21.55 -4.58
N ASP A 164 -1.78 22.77 -4.80
CA ASP A 164 -1.41 23.94 -4.00
C ASP A 164 -1.93 23.81 -2.56
N LYS A 165 -1.11 24.24 -1.59
CA LYS A 165 -1.57 24.35 -0.20
C LYS A 165 -2.66 25.43 -0.10
N PRO A 166 -3.70 25.26 0.72
CA PRO A 166 -4.72 26.27 0.89
C PRO A 166 -4.13 27.51 1.57
N ILE A 167 -4.63 28.69 1.20
CA ILE A 167 -4.12 30.01 1.65
C ILE A 167 -4.04 30.14 3.18
N GLU A 168 -4.97 29.52 3.89
CA GLU A 168 -5.02 29.45 5.36
C GLU A 168 -3.74 28.84 5.99
N SER A 169 -3.11 27.90 5.29
CA SER A 169 -1.84 27.30 5.72
C SER A 169 -0.65 28.25 5.58
N ALA A 170 -0.71 29.20 4.62
CA ALA A 170 0.31 30.24 4.48
C ALA A 170 0.21 31.26 5.63
N PHE A 171 -1.00 31.65 6.02
CA PHE A 171 -1.21 32.57 7.17
C PHE A 171 -0.81 31.97 8.52
N SER A 172 -0.91 30.65 8.67
CA SER A 172 -0.50 29.96 9.90
C SER A 172 1.01 29.70 9.98
N GLU A 173 1.71 29.66 8.84
CA GLU A 173 3.19 29.69 8.80
C GLU A 173 3.76 31.11 9.05
N GLU A 174 3.03 32.17 8.68
CA GLU A 174 3.46 33.57 8.85
C GLU A 174 3.17 34.15 10.25
N ALA A 175 2.29 33.50 11.01
CA ALA A 175 1.92 33.89 12.38
C ALA A 175 2.83 33.27 13.48
N VAL A 176 3.93 32.60 13.11
CA VAL A 176 4.89 31.95 14.03
C VAL A 176 6.28 32.56 13.87
#